data_AF-A0AA38UHR7-F1
#
_entry.id   AF-A0AA38UHR7-F1
#
_cell.length_a   1.000
_cell.length_b   1.000
_cell.length_c   1.000
_cell.angle_alpha   90.00
_cell.angle_beta   90.00
_cell.angle_gamma   90.00
#
_symmetry.space_group_name_H-M   'P 1'
#
loop_
_entity.id
_entity.type
_entity.pdbx_description
1 polymer ?
#
loop_
_entity_poly.entity_id
_entity_poly.type
_entity_poly.pdbx_seq_one_letter_code
_entity_poly.pdbx_strand_id
1 'polypeptide(L)'
;MSSESNPSDPSLERYRLDGMILDGFTFGIYTVLTVQAIIAILRSASAPRRRTAGKKQTYILLIYTIVTFLLGAVGFAANARYTEDIWINFRGQPGWSPEVLITDEFNYWYNRLAIDRQEVMVWIMNALLLYRCCVIWAFARWVILLMSTVYLAIVALSTSVMVFAQRQTVFSNLNLQISFLALSCTYNILYTVLVAAKILSVQRRVGQTLSSEHTRIYTSALTVIIESAFLYFIFDLLFLISFALHSNTEDLILLENCLIQGIAQLLIIVRVAQGREYNDTTVDQSS
;
A
#
# COMPACT_ATOMS: atom_id res chain seq x y z
N MET A 1 13.45 -33.64 -37.77
CA MET A 1 12.09 -33.68 -37.19
C MET A 1 12.05 -32.64 -36.09
N SER A 2 11.48 -31.49 -36.41
CA SER A 2 11.17 -30.40 -35.51
C SER A 2 10.24 -30.92 -34.41
N SER A 3 10.73 -30.93 -33.17
CA SER A 3 9.86 -31.11 -32.00
C SER A 3 8.94 -29.89 -31.94
N GLU A 4 7.71 -30.04 -32.42
CA GLU A 4 6.61 -29.16 -32.08
C GLU A 4 6.46 -29.19 -30.55
N SER A 5 7.04 -28.19 -29.89
CA SER A 5 6.66 -27.84 -28.54
C SER A 5 5.18 -27.50 -28.58
N ASN A 6 4.37 -28.19 -27.76
CA ASN A 6 3.01 -27.78 -27.45
C ASN A 6 2.97 -26.26 -27.25
N PRO A 7 1.99 -25.53 -27.81
CA PRO A 7 1.89 -24.10 -27.56
C PRO A 7 1.70 -23.91 -26.06
N SER A 8 2.71 -23.32 -25.41
CA SER A 8 2.60 -22.78 -24.06
C SER A 8 1.39 -21.86 -24.03
N ASP A 9 0.53 -21.99 -23.01
CA ASP A 9 -0.65 -21.14 -22.88
C ASP A 9 -0.18 -19.67 -22.75
N PRO A 10 -0.46 -18.80 -23.73
CA PRO A 10 0.06 -17.44 -23.74
C PRO A 10 -0.60 -16.55 -22.67
N SER A 11 -1.51 -17.10 -21.86
CA SER A 11 -2.22 -16.38 -20.82
C SER A 11 -1.28 -15.73 -19.82
N LEU A 12 -0.25 -16.45 -19.33
CA LEU A 12 0.73 -15.92 -18.38
C LEU A 12 1.49 -14.71 -18.94
N GLU A 13 1.99 -14.84 -20.18
CA GLU A 13 2.74 -13.76 -20.86
C GLU A 13 1.87 -12.52 -21.06
N ARG A 14 0.58 -12.72 -21.38
CA ARG A 14 -0.40 -11.63 -21.54
C ARG A 14 -0.68 -10.94 -20.21
N TYR A 15 -0.95 -11.70 -19.15
CA TYR A 15 -1.21 -11.12 -17.82
C TYR A 15 -0.01 -10.33 -17.29
N ARG A 16 1.22 -10.81 -17.51
CA ARG A 16 2.42 -10.07 -17.11
C ARG A 16 2.61 -8.78 -17.90
N LEU A 17 2.36 -8.79 -19.20
CA LEU A 17 2.46 -7.60 -20.04
C LEU A 17 1.37 -6.58 -19.71
N ASP A 18 0.12 -7.04 -19.57
CA ASP A 18 -1.02 -6.21 -19.21
C ASP A 18 -0.82 -5.59 -17.81
N GLY A 19 -0.30 -6.37 -16.86
CA GLY A 19 0.07 -5.90 -15.52
C GLY A 19 1.12 -4.77 -15.54
N MET A 20 2.15 -4.87 -16.39
CA MET A 20 3.14 -3.77 -16.52
C MET A 20 2.52 -2.49 -17.09
N ILE A 21 1.57 -2.60 -18.03
CA ILE A 21 0.86 -1.44 -18.58
C ILE A 21 0.03 -0.77 -17.48
N LEU A 22 -0.71 -1.58 -16.71
CA LEU A 22 -1.58 -1.09 -15.64
C LEU A 22 -0.78 -0.54 -14.44
N ASP A 23 0.39 -1.12 -14.13
CA ASP A 23 1.38 -0.58 -13.19
C ASP A 23 1.83 0.83 -13.61
N GLY A 24 2.10 1.05 -14.91
CA GLY A 24 2.43 2.37 -15.44
C GLY A 24 1.33 3.41 -15.24
N PHE A 25 0.07 3.04 -15.50
CA PHE A 25 -1.07 3.92 -15.22
C PHE A 25 -1.20 4.25 -13.72
N THR A 26 -1.09 3.22 -12.89
CA THR A 26 -1.21 3.34 -11.43
C THR A 26 -0.08 4.18 -10.85
N PHE A 27 1.16 4.01 -11.32
CA PHE A 27 2.30 4.83 -10.94
C PHE A 27 2.12 6.30 -11.35
N GLY A 28 1.52 6.56 -12.51
CA GLY A 28 1.13 7.91 -12.93
C GLY A 28 0.16 8.57 -11.94
N ILE A 29 -0.91 7.87 -11.56
CA ILE A 29 -1.88 8.34 -10.54
C ILE A 29 -1.19 8.57 -9.20
N TYR A 30 -0.37 7.62 -8.76
CA TYR A 30 0.39 7.71 -7.51
C TYR A 30 1.34 8.92 -7.50
N THR A 31 1.99 9.22 -8.62
CA THR A 31 2.85 10.39 -8.78
C THR A 31 2.07 11.70 -8.63
N VAL A 32 0.93 11.82 -9.32
CA VAL A 32 0.07 13.01 -9.22
C VAL A 32 -0.42 13.22 -7.78
N LEU A 33 -0.87 12.16 -7.12
CA LEU A 33 -1.32 12.22 -5.73
C LEU A 33 -0.17 12.52 -4.76
N THR A 34 1.04 12.06 -5.05
CA THR A 34 2.23 12.38 -4.25
C THR A 34 2.50 13.88 -4.30
N VAL A 35 2.47 14.48 -5.49
CA VAL A 35 2.63 15.93 -5.67
C VAL A 35 1.52 16.69 -4.93
N GLN A 36 0.26 16.27 -5.06
CA GLN A 36 -0.87 16.88 -4.35
C GLN A 36 -0.72 16.77 -2.82
N ALA A 37 -0.27 15.61 -2.31
CA ALA A 37 -0.03 15.40 -0.89
C ALA A 37 1.10 16.31 -0.37
N ILE A 38 2.21 16.44 -1.10
CA ILE A 38 3.31 17.35 -0.75
C ILE A 38 2.79 18.79 -0.69
N ILE A 39 2.06 19.25 -1.71
CA ILE A 39 1.49 20.60 -1.74
C ILE A 39 0.55 20.82 -0.55
N ALA A 40 -0.35 19.88 -0.27
CA ALA A 40 -1.29 20.00 0.86
C ALA A 40 -0.57 20.01 2.21
N ILE A 41 0.47 19.18 2.39
CA ILE A 41 1.30 19.17 3.61
C ILE A 41 2.02 20.51 3.78
N LEU A 42 2.62 21.05 2.71
CA LEU A 42 3.36 22.31 2.75
C LEU A 42 2.44 23.51 3.00
N ARG A 43 1.26 23.58 2.36
CA ARG A 43 0.27 24.63 2.63
C ARG A 43 -0.20 24.60 4.07
N SER A 44 -0.52 23.41 4.59
CA SER A 44 -0.84 23.21 6.00
C SER A 44 0.32 23.57 6.95
N ALA A 45 1.57 23.53 6.48
CA ALA A 45 2.75 23.91 7.28
C ALA A 45 2.94 25.43 7.39
N SER A 46 2.56 26.17 6.35
CA SER A 46 2.68 27.62 6.27
C SER A 46 1.60 28.39 7.05
N ALA A 47 0.56 27.70 7.54
CA ALA A 47 -0.48 28.32 8.36
C ALA A 47 0.09 28.89 9.69
N PRO A 48 -0.14 30.18 9.99
CA PRO A 48 0.57 30.90 11.06
C PRO A 48 0.24 30.41 12.50
N ARG A 49 -0.85 29.66 12.69
CA ARG A 49 -1.35 29.23 14.01
C ARG A 49 -0.89 27.84 14.47
N ARG A 50 0.11 27.23 13.83
CA ARG A 50 0.51 25.85 14.14
C ARG A 50 1.43 25.75 15.35
N ARG A 51 0.93 25.14 16.45
CA ARG A 51 1.73 24.73 17.63
C ARG A 51 2.98 23.93 17.21
N THR A 52 4.09 24.04 17.95
CA THR A 52 5.37 23.35 17.69
C THR A 52 5.25 21.84 17.48
N ALA A 53 4.31 21.17 18.16
CA ALA A 53 4.01 19.75 17.96
C ALA A 53 3.47 19.43 16.55
N GLY A 54 2.75 20.37 15.93
CA GLY A 54 2.23 20.23 14.57
C GLY A 54 3.30 20.30 13.49
N LYS A 55 4.42 21.01 13.73
CA LYS A 55 5.56 21.11 12.79
C LYS A 55 6.32 19.78 12.66
N LYS A 56 6.56 19.08 13.79
CA LYS A 56 7.17 17.75 13.80
C LYS A 56 6.34 16.75 12.98
N GLN A 57 5.02 16.74 13.17
CA GLN A 57 4.13 15.86 12.42
C GLN A 57 4.13 16.13 10.91
N THR A 58 4.20 17.40 10.48
CA THR A 58 4.36 17.76 9.07
C THR A 58 5.63 17.16 8.48
N TYR A 59 6.76 17.34 9.16
CA TYR A 59 8.05 16.89 8.67
C TYR A 59 8.10 15.36 8.56
N ILE A 60 7.54 14.64 9.55
CA ILE A 60 7.41 13.19 9.50
C ILE A 60 6.55 12.74 8.30
N LEU A 61 5.41 13.39 8.07
CA LEU A 61 4.54 13.05 6.92
C LEU A 61 5.22 13.35 5.58
N LEU A 62 5.98 14.44 5.50
CA LEU A 62 6.70 14.82 4.28
C LEU A 62 7.82 13.83 3.97
N ILE A 63 8.63 13.45 4.98
CA ILE A 63 9.63 12.37 4.82
C ILE A 63 8.95 11.09 4.39
N TYR A 64 7.87 10.68 5.07
CA TYR A 64 7.12 9.48 4.73
C TYR A 64 6.65 9.49 3.27
N THR A 65 6.09 10.60 2.78
CA THR A 65 5.60 10.73 1.40
C THR A 65 6.75 10.66 0.39
N ILE A 66 7.87 11.33 0.66
CA ILE A 66 9.05 11.29 -0.22
C ILE A 66 9.66 9.89 -0.25
N VAL A 67 9.84 9.27 0.91
CA VAL A 67 10.41 7.93 1.04
C VAL A 67 9.53 6.93 0.33
N THR A 68 8.21 6.91 0.58
CA THR A 68 7.29 5.98 -0.11
C THR A 68 7.23 6.25 -1.62
N PHE A 69 7.34 7.49 -2.08
CA PHE A 69 7.43 7.80 -3.52
C PHE A 69 8.73 7.30 -4.15
N LEU A 70 9.87 7.56 -3.51
CA LEU A 70 11.15 6.99 -3.92
C LEU A 70 11.12 5.46 -3.85
N LEU A 71 10.31 4.88 -2.95
CA LEU A 71 9.91 3.47 -2.82
C LEU A 71 8.77 3.00 -3.78
N GLY A 72 8.15 3.88 -4.56
CA GLY A 72 7.38 3.52 -5.78
C GLY A 72 8.23 3.55 -7.06
N ALA A 73 8.98 4.64 -7.27
CA ALA A 73 9.76 4.90 -8.49
C ALA A 73 10.82 3.86 -8.93
N VAL A 74 11.80 3.48 -8.08
CA VAL A 74 12.76 2.39 -8.40
C VAL A 74 12.07 1.04 -8.64
N GLY A 75 10.92 0.76 -8.02
CA GLY A 75 10.19 -0.49 -8.17
C GLY A 75 9.59 -0.57 -9.56
N PHE A 76 8.89 0.49 -9.94
CA PHE A 76 8.42 0.70 -11.31
C PHE A 76 9.58 0.65 -12.33
N ALA A 77 10.70 1.34 -12.07
CA ALA A 77 11.85 1.34 -12.97
C ALA A 77 12.51 -0.04 -13.10
N ALA A 78 12.61 -0.80 -12.01
CA ALA A 78 13.15 -2.16 -12.01
C ALA A 78 12.22 -3.14 -12.74
N ASN A 79 10.90 -3.04 -12.53
CA ASN A 79 9.89 -3.81 -13.27
C ASN A 79 9.93 -3.49 -14.77
N ALA A 80 9.97 -2.20 -15.13
CA ALA A 80 10.12 -1.77 -16.53
C ALA A 80 11.37 -2.36 -17.18
N ARG A 81 12.50 -2.32 -16.47
CA ARG A 81 13.75 -2.90 -16.96
C ARG A 81 13.65 -4.42 -17.11
N TYR A 82 12.96 -5.10 -16.21
CA TYR A 82 12.74 -6.55 -16.32
C TYR A 82 11.84 -6.91 -17.51
N THR A 83 10.82 -6.11 -17.78
CA THR A 83 10.00 -6.24 -18.99
C THR A 83 10.81 -5.97 -20.26
N GLU A 84 11.76 -5.04 -20.27
CA GLU A 84 12.66 -4.93 -21.43
C GLU A 84 13.52 -6.19 -21.60
N ASP A 85 14.01 -6.77 -20.51
CA ASP A 85 14.87 -7.94 -20.58
C ASP A 85 14.14 -9.18 -21.11
N ILE A 86 12.93 -9.46 -20.62
CA ILE A 86 12.16 -10.62 -21.05
C ILE A 86 11.75 -10.51 -22.53
N TRP A 87 11.27 -9.34 -22.99
CA TRP A 87 10.71 -9.18 -24.34
C TRP A 87 11.74 -8.74 -25.40
N ILE A 88 12.83 -8.06 -25.00
CA ILE A 88 13.82 -7.47 -25.93
C ILE A 88 15.20 -8.10 -25.74
N ASN A 89 15.82 -7.98 -24.56
CA ASN A 89 17.26 -8.25 -24.42
C ASN A 89 17.62 -9.75 -24.39
N PHE A 90 16.76 -10.59 -23.83
CA PHE A 90 16.95 -12.04 -23.83
C PHE A 90 16.39 -12.73 -25.08
N ARG A 91 15.71 -11.98 -25.95
CA ARG A 91 15.11 -12.52 -27.16
C ARG A 91 16.14 -13.23 -28.03
N GLY A 92 15.91 -14.52 -28.30
CA GLY A 92 16.77 -15.34 -29.16
C GLY A 92 18.01 -15.92 -28.48
N GLN A 93 18.17 -15.76 -27.16
CA GLN A 93 19.23 -16.43 -26.41
C GLN A 93 18.89 -17.92 -26.14
N PRO A 94 19.89 -18.81 -25.98
CA PRO A 94 19.64 -20.21 -25.64
C PRO A 94 18.89 -20.34 -24.31
N GLY A 95 17.78 -21.09 -24.29
CA GLY A 95 16.95 -21.25 -23.09
C GLY A 95 15.96 -20.10 -22.84
N TRP A 96 15.87 -19.14 -23.76
CA TRP A 96 14.87 -18.07 -23.69
C TRP A 96 13.46 -18.60 -23.92
N SER A 97 12.61 -18.42 -22.91
CA SER A 97 11.16 -18.49 -23.00
C SER A 97 10.60 -17.45 -22.04
N PRO A 98 9.68 -16.56 -22.46
CA PRO A 98 9.06 -15.60 -21.55
C PRO A 98 8.42 -16.27 -20.35
N GLU A 99 7.76 -17.42 -20.54
CA GLU A 99 7.20 -18.23 -19.46
C GLU A 99 8.25 -18.59 -18.40
N VAL A 100 9.41 -19.11 -18.82
CA VAL A 100 10.49 -19.52 -17.90
C VAL A 100 11.01 -18.31 -17.13
N LEU A 101 11.19 -17.16 -17.79
CA LEU A 101 11.66 -15.95 -17.13
C LEU A 101 10.61 -15.38 -16.15
N ILE A 102 9.32 -15.48 -16.47
CA ILE A 102 8.26 -15.05 -15.56
C ILE A 102 8.20 -15.98 -14.33
N THR A 103 8.37 -17.29 -14.52
CA THR A 103 8.38 -18.24 -13.39
C THR A 103 9.66 -18.18 -12.54
N ASP A 104 10.80 -17.85 -13.15
CA ASP A 104 12.11 -17.73 -12.49
C ASP A 104 12.43 -16.30 -12.06
N GLU A 105 11.40 -15.50 -11.78
CA GLU A 105 11.52 -14.06 -11.55
C GLU A 105 12.45 -13.69 -10.38
N PHE A 106 12.67 -14.59 -9.42
CA PHE A 106 13.58 -14.40 -8.29
C PHE A 106 15.07 -14.62 -8.61
N ASN A 107 15.41 -15.22 -9.77
CA ASN A 107 16.79 -15.48 -10.15
C ASN A 107 17.53 -14.20 -10.60
N TYR A 108 16.80 -13.16 -10.98
CA TYR A 108 17.35 -11.88 -11.44
C TYR A 108 17.39 -10.85 -10.31
N TRP A 109 18.58 -10.32 -10.02
CA TRP A 109 18.80 -9.45 -8.84
C TRP A 109 17.98 -8.16 -8.85
N TYR A 110 17.67 -7.62 -10.03
CA TYR A 110 16.93 -6.36 -10.20
C TYR A 110 15.42 -6.56 -10.07
N ASN A 111 14.86 -7.65 -10.59
CA ASN A 111 13.46 -8.00 -10.33
C ASN A 111 13.25 -8.36 -8.85
N ARG A 112 14.20 -9.09 -8.26
CA ARG A 112 14.23 -9.33 -6.82
C ARG A 112 14.27 -8.04 -6.00
N LEU A 113 15.09 -7.07 -6.39
CA LEU A 113 15.11 -5.75 -5.74
C LEU A 113 13.75 -5.05 -5.83
N ALA A 114 13.00 -5.22 -6.92
CA ALA A 114 11.66 -4.66 -7.08
C ALA A 114 10.68 -5.24 -6.05
N ILE A 115 10.68 -6.57 -5.90
CA ILE A 115 9.82 -7.29 -4.94
C ILE A 115 10.23 -6.97 -3.49
N ASP A 116 11.53 -7.04 -3.19
CA ASP A 116 12.05 -6.79 -1.83
C ASP A 116 11.70 -5.38 -1.33
N ARG A 117 11.75 -4.41 -2.25
CA ARG A 117 11.38 -3.03 -1.98
C ARG A 117 9.88 -2.84 -1.76
N GLN A 118 9.02 -3.57 -2.47
CA GLN A 118 7.57 -3.53 -2.27
C GLN A 118 7.21 -3.92 -0.84
N GLU A 119 7.84 -4.96 -0.29
CA GLU A 119 7.69 -5.36 1.11
C GLU A 119 8.09 -4.25 2.08
N VAL A 120 9.25 -3.61 1.86
CA VAL A 120 9.70 -2.48 2.69
C VAL A 120 8.72 -1.30 2.63
N MET A 121 8.15 -1.02 1.46
CA MET A 121 7.14 0.01 1.30
C MET A 121 5.89 -0.32 2.12
N VAL A 122 5.39 -1.57 2.07
CA VAL A 122 4.28 -2.07 2.89
C VAL A 122 4.59 -1.94 4.39
N TRP A 123 5.82 -2.21 4.83
CA TRP A 123 6.19 -2.07 6.24
C TRP A 123 6.11 -0.62 6.73
N ILE A 124 6.58 0.33 5.92
CA ILE A 124 6.52 1.77 6.23
C ILE A 124 5.07 2.25 6.27
N MET A 125 4.26 1.76 5.32
CA MET A 125 2.84 2.03 5.21
C MET A 125 2.04 1.51 6.42
N ASN A 126 2.29 0.27 6.81
CA ASN A 126 1.67 -0.34 7.99
C ASN A 126 2.12 0.34 9.30
N ALA A 127 3.38 0.78 9.40
CA ALA A 127 3.85 1.56 10.55
C ALA A 127 3.10 2.90 10.69
N LEU A 128 2.76 3.56 9.58
CA LEU A 128 1.97 4.78 9.61
C LEU A 128 0.53 4.52 10.06
N LEU A 129 -0.10 3.42 9.59
CA LEU A 129 -1.42 2.96 10.04
C LEU A 129 -1.42 2.66 11.54
N LEU A 130 -0.41 1.93 12.04
CA LEU A 130 -0.21 1.67 13.47
C LEU A 130 -0.19 2.98 14.26
N TYR A 131 0.68 3.91 13.87
CA TYR A 131 0.83 5.19 14.54
C TYR A 131 -0.49 5.97 14.58
N ARG A 132 -1.23 6.02 13.46
CA ARG A 132 -2.53 6.67 13.39
C ARG A 132 -3.55 6.03 14.32
N CYS A 133 -3.60 4.70 14.36
CA CYS A 133 -4.51 3.98 15.25
C CYS A 133 -4.21 4.30 16.72
N CYS A 134 -2.92 4.29 17.10
CA CYS A 134 -2.47 4.66 18.44
C CYS A 134 -2.88 6.09 18.82
N VAL A 135 -2.69 7.06 17.91
CA VAL A 135 -3.09 8.46 18.15
C VAL A 135 -4.62 8.59 18.32
N ILE A 136 -5.41 7.93 17.46
CA ILE A 136 -6.88 7.96 17.50
C ILE A 136 -7.42 7.36 18.82
N TRP A 137 -6.76 6.32 19.33
CA TRP A 137 -7.11 5.69 20.61
C TRP A 137 -6.42 6.31 21.82
N ALA A 138 -5.75 7.46 21.67
CA ALA A 138 -5.01 8.15 22.72
C ALA A 138 -4.03 7.22 23.47
N PHE A 139 -3.32 6.38 22.71
CA PHE A 139 -2.32 5.42 23.21
C PHE A 139 -2.88 4.37 24.19
N ALA A 140 -4.11 3.91 23.97
CA ALA A 140 -4.67 2.79 24.71
C ALA A 140 -3.80 1.53 24.60
N ARG A 141 -3.33 1.00 25.74
CA ARG A 141 -2.35 -0.11 25.80
C ARG A 141 -2.82 -1.37 25.05
N TRP A 142 -4.11 -1.71 25.14
CA TRP A 142 -4.68 -2.87 24.43
C TRP A 142 -4.60 -2.73 22.90
N VAL A 143 -4.83 -1.54 22.36
CA VAL A 143 -4.74 -1.28 20.90
C VAL A 143 -3.30 -1.32 20.44
N ILE A 144 -2.39 -0.72 21.21
CA ILE A 144 -0.95 -0.76 20.92
C ILE A 144 -0.46 -2.20 20.90
N LEU A 145 -0.77 -2.99 21.94
CA LEU A 145 -0.34 -4.38 22.03
C LEU A 145 -0.86 -5.19 20.84
N LEU A 146 -2.16 -5.09 20.54
CA LEU A 146 -2.80 -5.83 19.45
C LEU A 146 -2.19 -5.46 18.09
N MET A 147 -2.17 -4.17 17.74
CA MET A 147 -1.70 -3.72 16.43
C MET A 147 -0.20 -3.92 16.25
N SER A 148 0.61 -3.74 17.31
CA SER A 148 2.06 -3.96 17.24
C SER A 148 2.39 -5.44 17.10
N THR A 149 1.65 -6.33 17.76
CA THR A 149 1.86 -7.78 17.64
C THR A 149 1.59 -8.26 16.21
N VAL A 150 0.46 -7.84 15.62
CA VAL A 150 0.13 -8.19 14.23
C VAL A 150 1.15 -7.58 13.26
N TYR A 151 1.57 -6.33 13.48
CA TYR A 151 2.60 -5.68 12.66
C TYR A 151 3.94 -6.42 12.69
N LEU A 152 4.42 -6.80 13.88
CA LEU A 152 5.67 -7.57 14.02
C LEU A 152 5.56 -8.94 13.36
N ALA A 153 4.40 -9.59 13.44
CA ALA A 153 4.16 -10.86 12.75
C ALA A 153 4.19 -10.69 11.22
N ILE A 154 3.64 -9.60 10.67
CA ILE A 154 3.75 -9.28 9.23
C ILE A 154 5.21 -9.11 8.82
N VAL A 155 5.99 -8.32 9.56
CA VAL A 155 7.42 -8.10 9.26
C VAL A 155 8.20 -9.42 9.33
N ALA A 156 7.94 -10.26 10.34
CA ALA A 156 8.60 -11.55 10.49
C ALA A 156 8.25 -12.52 9.35
N LEU A 157 6.98 -12.61 8.96
CA LEU A 157 6.55 -13.47 7.85
C LEU A 157 7.11 -12.96 6.52
N SER A 158 6.98 -11.66 6.22
CA SER A 158 7.53 -11.03 5.01
C SER A 158 9.04 -11.25 4.88
N THR A 159 9.80 -11.02 5.96
CA THR A 159 11.24 -11.29 5.98
C THR A 159 11.54 -12.78 5.75
N SER A 160 10.70 -13.67 6.30
CA SER A 160 10.85 -15.11 6.07
C SER A 160 10.62 -15.46 4.61
N VAL A 161 9.56 -14.94 3.96
CA VAL A 161 9.32 -15.09 2.51
C VAL A 161 10.56 -14.67 1.73
N MET A 162 11.07 -13.46 1.99
CA MET A 162 12.24 -12.92 1.28
C MET A 162 13.50 -13.79 1.44
N VAL A 163 13.68 -14.43 2.60
CA VAL A 163 14.84 -15.31 2.85
C VAL A 163 14.64 -16.69 2.22
N PHE A 164 13.44 -17.27 2.29
CA PHE A 164 13.15 -18.59 1.73
C PHE A 164 13.05 -18.58 0.20
N ALA A 165 12.62 -17.47 -0.39
CA ALA A 165 12.70 -17.24 -1.84
C ALA A 165 14.14 -17.42 -2.36
N GLN A 166 15.16 -17.11 -1.55
CA GLN A 166 16.57 -17.27 -1.92
C GLN A 166 17.06 -18.71 -1.91
N ARG A 167 16.37 -19.61 -1.19
CA ARG A 167 16.86 -20.97 -0.91
C ARG A 167 16.15 -22.06 -1.73
N GLN A 168 15.27 -21.70 -2.67
CA GLN A 168 14.54 -22.61 -3.56
C GLN A 168 13.75 -23.74 -2.84
N THR A 169 13.35 -23.56 -1.58
CA THR A 169 12.59 -24.57 -0.83
C THR A 169 11.07 -24.45 -1.10
N VAL A 170 10.62 -25.04 -2.20
CA VAL A 170 9.27 -24.90 -2.80
C VAL A 170 8.10 -25.22 -1.85
N PHE A 171 8.21 -26.23 -0.99
CA PHE A 171 7.07 -26.74 -0.20
C PHE A 171 6.70 -25.92 1.05
N SER A 172 7.56 -25.00 1.50
CA SER A 172 7.26 -24.12 2.64
C SER A 172 6.88 -22.69 2.22
N ASN A 173 7.06 -22.33 0.94
CA ASN A 173 6.89 -20.96 0.46
C ASN A 173 5.43 -20.56 0.28
N LEU A 174 4.59 -21.43 -0.30
CA LEU A 174 3.18 -21.11 -0.59
C LEU A 174 2.36 -20.86 0.68
N ASN A 175 2.45 -21.75 1.67
CA ASN A 175 1.72 -21.59 2.93
C ASN A 175 2.18 -20.35 3.70
N LEU A 176 3.47 -20.01 3.63
CA LEU A 176 4.04 -18.83 4.29
C LEU A 176 3.57 -17.56 3.57
N GLN A 177 3.58 -17.54 2.24
CA GLN A 177 3.07 -16.43 1.43
C GLN A 177 1.57 -16.20 1.68
N ILE A 178 0.75 -17.25 1.64
CA ILE A 178 -0.69 -17.16 1.94
C ILE A 178 -0.91 -16.63 3.36
N SER A 179 -0.11 -17.10 4.34
CA SER A 179 -0.21 -16.62 5.72
C SER A 179 0.14 -15.14 5.84
N PHE A 180 1.18 -14.70 5.14
CA PHE A 180 1.57 -13.29 5.07
C PHE A 180 0.46 -12.43 4.45
N LEU A 181 -0.06 -12.82 3.29
CA LEU A 181 -1.13 -12.11 2.59
C LEU A 181 -2.41 -12.04 3.43
N ALA A 182 -2.83 -13.16 4.03
CA ALA A 182 -3.98 -13.20 4.92
C ALA A 182 -3.80 -12.30 6.15
N LEU A 183 -2.60 -12.25 6.72
CA LEU A 183 -2.29 -11.38 7.85
C LEU A 183 -2.28 -9.90 7.46
N SER A 184 -1.77 -9.56 6.27
CA SER A 184 -1.81 -8.20 5.71
C SER A 184 -3.26 -7.73 5.50
N CYS A 185 -4.10 -8.56 4.88
CA CYS A 185 -5.54 -8.32 4.76
C CYS A 185 -6.18 -8.05 6.12
N THR A 186 -5.92 -8.94 7.08
CA THR A 186 -6.48 -8.86 8.44
C THR A 186 -6.05 -7.57 9.15
N TYR A 187 -4.81 -7.13 8.97
CA TYR A 187 -4.29 -5.91 9.57
C TYR A 187 -5.03 -4.65 9.09
N ASN A 188 -5.33 -4.58 7.79
CA ASN A 188 -6.06 -3.45 7.21
C ASN A 188 -7.53 -3.42 7.65
N ILE A 189 -8.18 -4.59 7.72
CA ILE A 189 -9.53 -4.71 8.31
C ILE A 189 -9.51 -4.24 9.77
N LEU A 190 -8.56 -4.76 10.56
CA LEU A 190 -8.46 -4.49 11.98
C LEU A 190 -8.23 -2.99 12.25
N TYR A 191 -7.35 -2.35 11.48
CA TYR A 191 -7.19 -0.89 11.51
C TYR A 191 -8.51 -0.17 11.24
N THR A 192 -9.21 -0.54 10.17
CA THR A 192 -10.46 0.10 9.74
C THR A 192 -11.55 -0.05 10.79
N VAL A 193 -11.73 -1.24 11.35
CA VAL A 193 -12.70 -1.53 12.42
C VAL A 193 -12.37 -0.72 13.67
N LEU A 194 -11.10 -0.66 14.09
CA LEU A 194 -10.69 0.10 15.27
C LEU A 194 -10.93 1.61 15.09
N VAL A 195 -10.62 2.16 13.92
CA VAL A 195 -10.86 3.58 13.62
C VAL A 195 -12.36 3.88 13.57
N ALA A 196 -13.13 3.06 12.87
CA ALA A 196 -14.59 3.20 12.79
C ALA A 196 -15.26 3.10 14.17
N ALA A 197 -14.89 2.09 14.96
CA ALA A 197 -15.42 1.89 16.32
C ALA A 197 -15.12 3.09 17.23
N LYS A 198 -13.89 3.63 17.17
CA LYS A 198 -13.53 4.80 17.96
C LYS A 198 -14.37 6.02 17.58
N ILE A 199 -14.50 6.29 16.28
CA ILE A 199 -15.24 7.45 15.80
C ILE A 199 -16.72 7.33 16.17
N LEU A 200 -17.34 6.16 15.99
CA LEU A 200 -18.72 5.90 16.43
C LEU A 200 -18.88 6.06 17.95
N SER A 201 -17.89 5.62 18.74
CA SER A 201 -17.93 5.80 20.20
C SER A 201 -17.88 7.28 20.61
N VAL A 202 -17.07 8.09 19.91
CA VAL A 202 -16.98 9.54 20.12
C VAL A 202 -18.29 10.20 19.70
N GLN A 203 -18.83 9.85 18.54
CA GLN A 203 -20.12 10.37 18.07
C GLN A 203 -21.25 10.04 19.04
N ARG A 204 -21.33 8.82 19.60
CA ARG A 204 -22.35 8.46 20.58
C ARG A 204 -22.22 9.25 21.90
N ARG A 205 -20.99 9.52 22.34
CA ARG A 205 -20.72 10.32 23.56
C ARG A 205 -20.97 11.81 23.34
N VAL A 206 -20.65 12.32 22.16
CA VAL A 206 -20.71 13.74 21.82
C VAL A 206 -22.06 14.15 21.25
N GLY A 207 -22.81 13.23 20.63
CA GLY A 207 -24.15 13.44 20.08
C GLY A 207 -25.23 13.82 21.11
N GLN A 208 -24.89 13.81 22.40
CA GLN A 208 -25.74 14.37 23.46
C GLN A 208 -25.50 15.88 23.70
N THR A 209 -24.47 16.50 23.10
CA THR A 209 -24.03 17.87 23.45
C THR A 209 -23.59 18.78 22.30
N LEU A 210 -23.33 18.28 21.06
CA LEU A 210 -22.81 19.12 19.96
C LEU A 210 -23.83 19.44 18.84
N SER A 211 -23.72 20.65 18.28
CA SER A 211 -24.47 21.13 17.10
C SER A 211 -24.18 20.29 15.84
N SER A 212 -25.18 20.16 14.96
CA SER A 212 -25.20 19.32 13.75
C SER A 212 -24.02 19.55 12.78
N GLU A 213 -23.42 20.74 12.81
CA GLU A 213 -22.36 21.15 11.90
C GLU A 213 -21.01 20.44 12.18
N HIS A 214 -20.65 20.28 13.45
CA HIS A 214 -19.42 19.57 13.82
C HIS A 214 -19.53 18.07 13.56
N THR A 215 -20.71 17.48 13.76
CA THR A 215 -21.00 16.07 13.45
C THR A 215 -20.76 15.79 11.96
N ARG A 216 -21.08 16.73 11.06
CA ARG A 216 -20.89 16.58 9.61
C ARG A 216 -19.41 16.50 9.21
N ILE A 217 -18.52 17.26 9.86
CA ILE A 217 -17.08 17.24 9.60
C ILE A 217 -16.48 15.88 9.98
N TYR A 218 -16.82 15.36 11.16
CA TYR A 218 -16.37 14.04 11.61
C TYR A 218 -16.88 12.90 10.72
N THR A 219 -18.13 12.97 10.28
CA THR A 219 -18.72 11.97 9.38
C THR A 219 -18.05 12.02 8.00
N SER A 220 -17.76 13.20 7.45
CA SER A 220 -17.06 13.31 6.16
C SER A 220 -15.63 12.74 6.22
N ALA A 221 -14.89 13.02 7.29
CA ALA A 221 -13.55 12.43 7.49
C ALA A 221 -13.61 10.90 7.66
N LEU A 222 -14.62 10.40 8.37
CA LEU A 222 -14.86 8.96 8.54
C LEU A 222 -15.15 8.27 7.21
N THR A 223 -16.05 8.85 6.40
CA THR A 223 -16.42 8.28 5.09
C THR A 223 -15.20 8.12 4.20
N VAL A 224 -14.34 9.13 4.12
CA VAL A 224 -13.11 9.08 3.31
C VAL A 224 -12.16 7.99 3.78
N ILE A 225 -11.96 7.84 5.10
CA ILE A 225 -11.06 6.82 5.65
C ILE A 225 -11.61 5.42 5.33
N ILE A 226 -12.92 5.21 5.52
CA ILE A 226 -13.57 3.93 5.22
C ILE A 226 -13.52 3.63 3.73
N GLU A 227 -13.85 4.61 2.88
CA GLU A 227 -13.86 4.45 1.42
C GLU A 227 -12.47 4.11 0.88
N SER A 228 -11.44 4.83 1.34
CA SER A 228 -10.06 4.58 0.93
C SER A 228 -9.54 3.22 1.42
N ALA A 229 -9.91 2.82 2.63
CA ALA A 229 -9.52 1.52 3.20
C ALA A 229 -10.27 0.35 2.55
N PHE A 230 -11.54 0.55 2.20
CA PHE A 230 -12.36 -0.46 1.54
C PHE A 230 -11.90 -0.75 0.12
N LEU A 231 -11.52 0.29 -0.64
CA LEU A 231 -10.94 0.12 -1.97
C LEU A 231 -9.70 -0.77 -1.92
N TYR A 232 -8.73 -0.44 -1.07
CA TYR A 232 -7.52 -1.25 -0.92
C TYR A 232 -7.83 -2.69 -0.46
N PHE A 233 -8.77 -2.87 0.48
CA PHE A 233 -9.17 -4.19 0.95
C PHE A 233 -9.71 -5.10 -0.16
N ILE A 234 -10.50 -4.56 -1.10
CA ILE A 234 -11.00 -5.35 -2.23
C ILE A 234 -9.84 -5.87 -3.09
N PHE A 235 -8.86 -5.01 -3.41
CA PHE A 235 -7.71 -5.40 -4.22
C PHE A 235 -6.84 -6.43 -3.50
N ASP A 236 -6.58 -6.25 -2.21
CA ASP A 236 -5.78 -7.19 -1.40
C ASP A 236 -6.49 -8.56 -1.28
N LEU A 237 -7.82 -8.57 -1.15
CA LEU A 237 -8.62 -9.80 -1.14
C LEU A 237 -8.62 -10.52 -2.49
N LEU A 238 -8.75 -9.77 -3.59
CA LEU A 238 -8.65 -10.32 -4.94
C LEU A 238 -7.28 -10.95 -5.16
N PHE A 239 -6.21 -10.27 -4.73
CA PHE A 239 -4.85 -10.80 -4.80
C PHE A 239 -4.70 -12.11 -4.01
N LEU A 240 -5.19 -12.14 -2.76
CA LEU A 240 -5.14 -13.34 -1.92
C LEU A 240 -5.89 -14.52 -2.55
N ILE A 241 -7.07 -14.27 -3.14
CA ILE A 241 -7.86 -15.32 -3.80
C ILE A 241 -7.15 -15.82 -5.06
N SER A 242 -6.67 -14.91 -5.91
CA SER A 242 -5.93 -15.27 -7.13
C SER A 242 -4.68 -16.09 -6.83
N PHE A 243 -3.93 -15.69 -5.80
CA PHE A 243 -2.75 -16.41 -5.32
C PHE A 243 -3.11 -17.80 -4.77
N ALA A 244 -4.15 -17.90 -3.95
CA ALA A 244 -4.60 -19.18 -3.39
C ALA A 244 -5.07 -20.16 -4.50
N LEU A 245 -5.67 -19.64 -5.57
CA LEU A 245 -6.13 -20.42 -6.72
C LEU A 245 -5.03 -20.73 -7.74
N HIS A 246 -3.79 -20.27 -7.53
CA HIS A 246 -2.67 -20.42 -8.48
C HIS A 246 -3.04 -19.95 -9.90
N SER A 247 -3.75 -18.82 -9.97
CA SER A 247 -4.17 -18.23 -11.23
C SER A 247 -3.13 -17.23 -11.71
N ASN A 248 -2.83 -17.23 -13.01
CA ASN A 248 -1.97 -16.23 -13.70
C ASN A 248 -2.41 -14.77 -13.49
N THR A 249 -3.61 -14.54 -12.95
CA THR A 249 -4.09 -13.22 -12.51
C THR A 249 -3.27 -12.65 -11.34
N GLU A 250 -2.56 -13.49 -10.58
CA GLU A 250 -1.71 -13.05 -9.47
C GLU A 250 -0.61 -12.10 -9.94
N ASP A 251 0.02 -12.38 -11.09
CA ASP A 251 1.08 -11.53 -11.66
C ASP A 251 0.57 -10.14 -12.05
N LEU A 252 -0.68 -10.06 -12.53
CA LEU A 252 -1.31 -8.80 -12.87
C LEU A 252 -1.51 -7.94 -11.61
N ILE A 253 -2.06 -8.54 -10.55
CA ILE A 253 -2.42 -7.81 -9.34
C ILE A 253 -1.18 -7.53 -8.46
N LEU A 254 -0.16 -8.40 -8.48
CA LEU A 254 1.06 -8.28 -7.68
C LEU A 254 1.77 -6.94 -7.91
N LEU A 255 1.93 -6.55 -9.18
CA LEU A 255 2.64 -5.33 -9.57
C LEU A 255 1.95 -4.07 -9.01
N GLU A 256 0.62 -4.06 -8.98
CA GLU A 256 -0.17 -2.88 -8.64
C GLU A 256 -0.46 -2.75 -7.15
N ASN A 257 -0.51 -3.86 -6.40
CA ASN A 257 -1.09 -3.90 -5.05
C ASN A 257 -0.44 -2.86 -4.11
N CYS A 258 0.88 -2.69 -4.19
CA CYS A 258 1.61 -1.73 -3.35
C CYS A 258 1.29 -0.27 -3.69
N LEU A 259 1.16 0.05 -4.98
CA LEU A 259 0.83 1.41 -5.42
C LEU A 259 -0.61 1.76 -5.05
N ILE A 260 -1.55 0.82 -5.15
CA ILE A 260 -2.94 1.00 -4.71
C ILE A 260 -2.99 1.29 -3.21
N GLN A 261 -2.22 0.55 -2.39
CA GLN A 261 -2.08 0.84 -0.96
C GLN A 261 -1.54 2.26 -0.72
N GLY A 262 -0.52 2.65 -1.48
CA GLY A 262 0.07 3.98 -1.41
C GLY A 262 -0.91 5.09 -1.78
N ILE A 263 -1.69 4.90 -2.84
CA ILE A 263 -2.75 5.82 -3.29
C ILE A 263 -3.76 6.02 -2.15
N ALA A 264 -4.26 4.93 -1.55
CA ALA A 264 -5.21 5.01 -0.44
C ALA A 264 -4.64 5.82 0.74
N GLN A 265 -3.36 5.62 1.07
CA GLN A 265 -2.71 6.34 2.17
C GLN A 265 -2.51 7.82 1.87
N LEU A 266 -2.15 8.18 0.63
CA LEU A 266 -2.03 9.57 0.19
C LEU A 266 -3.37 10.29 0.19
N LEU A 267 -4.46 9.65 -0.26
CA LEU A 267 -5.81 10.22 -0.21
C LEU A 267 -6.21 10.61 1.21
N ILE A 268 -5.91 9.75 2.20
CA ILE A 268 -6.16 10.06 3.61
C ILE A 268 -5.30 11.26 4.06
N ILE A 269 -4.03 11.33 3.65
CA ILE A 269 -3.14 12.46 4.00
C ILE A 269 -3.69 13.78 3.44
N VAL A 270 -4.01 13.82 2.15
CA VAL A 270 -4.52 15.01 1.47
C VAL A 270 -5.78 15.50 2.15
N ARG A 271 -6.71 14.59 2.49
CA ARG A 271 -7.98 14.93 3.14
C ARG A 271 -7.80 15.45 4.55
N VAL A 272 -6.90 14.86 5.33
CA VAL A 272 -6.57 15.36 6.68
C VAL A 272 -5.90 16.74 6.62
N ALA A 273 -5.05 16.99 5.61
CA ALA A 273 -4.45 18.30 5.41
C ALA A 273 -5.50 19.37 5.04
N GLN A 274 -6.40 19.06 4.10
CA GLN A 274 -7.49 19.95 3.67
C GLN A 274 -8.51 20.22 4.78
N GLY A 275 -8.88 19.19 5.56
CA GLY A 275 -9.81 19.35 6.69
C GLY A 275 -9.27 20.25 7.80
N ARG A 276 -7.95 20.37 7.93
CA ARG A 276 -7.32 21.32 8.86
C ARG A 276 -7.39 22.76 8.34
N GLU A 277 -7.20 22.97 7.04
CA GLU A 277 -7.31 24.30 6.42
C GLU A 277 -8.71 24.90 6.61
N TYR A 278 -9.77 24.09 6.42
CA TYR A 278 -11.16 24.54 6.62
C TYR A 278 -11.44 25.01 8.06
N ASN A 279 -10.94 24.29 9.06
CA ASN A 279 -11.09 24.65 10.47
C ASN A 279 -10.32 25.92 10.84
N ASP A 280 -9.15 26.15 10.25
CA ASP A 280 -8.39 27.39 10.50
C ASP A 280 -9.13 28.61 9.90
N THR A 281 -9.68 28.50 8.67
CA THR A 281 -10.44 29.60 8.05
C THR A 281 -11.75 29.95 8.76
N THR A 282 -12.45 28.97 9.33
CA THR A 282 -13.72 29.22 10.03
C THR A 282 -13.51 29.90 11.38
N VAL A 283 -12.42 29.57 12.08
CA VAL A 283 -12.05 30.25 13.34
C VAL A 283 -11.59 31.70 13.08
N ASP A 284 -10.92 31.97 11.98
CA ASP A 284 -10.50 33.33 11.59
C ASP A 284 -11.69 34.24 11.22
N GLN A 285 -12.81 33.69 10.74
CA GLN A 285 -14.03 34.47 10.45
C GLN A 285 -14.89 34.74 11.69
N SER A 286 -14.73 33.96 12.76
CA SER A 286 -15.47 34.10 14.02
C SER A 286 -14.74 34.91 15.10
N SER A 287 -13.52 35.38 14.80
CA SER A 287 -12.67 36.20 15.70
C SER A 287 -12.72 37.67 15.28
#